data_AF-A0A0G0BNI3-F1
#
_entry.id   AF-A0A0G0BNI3-F1
#
_cell.length_a   1.000
_cell.length_b   1.000
_cell.length_c   1.000
_cell.angle_alpha   90.00
_cell.angle_beta   90.00
_cell.angle_gamma   90.00
#
_symmetry.space_group_name_H-M   'P 1'
#
loop_
_entity.id
_entity.type
_entity.pdbx_description
1 polymer ?
#
loop_
_entity_poly.entity_id
_entity_poly.type
_entity_poly.pdbx_seq_one_letter_code
_entity_poly.pdbx_strand_id
1 'polypeptide(L)'
;MVSRALKKFGNSRCLPLDKTLQEILGIDYDNARVNIIIQNNKLVIEKSSEFEEPTRFLLNDEQWEQFNKALETKPKSLSNIKKLLEEPGVFDE
;
A
#
# COMPACT_ATOMS: atom_id res chain seq x y z
N MET A 1 -19.89 -28.07 -1.83
CA MET A 1 -18.73 -27.43 -1.19
C MET A 1 -17.62 -27.37 -2.23
N VAL A 2 -17.14 -26.19 -2.62
CA VAL A 2 -16.13 -26.06 -3.68
C VAL A 2 -14.76 -25.93 -3.00
N SER A 3 -13.88 -26.92 -3.17
CA SER A 3 -12.51 -26.87 -2.64
C SER A 3 -11.57 -26.26 -3.67
N ARG A 4 -10.78 -25.26 -3.27
CA ARG A 4 -9.77 -24.62 -4.12
C ARG A 4 -8.40 -24.71 -3.46
N ALA A 5 -7.39 -25.04 -4.26
CA ALA A 5 -6.01 -25.08 -3.79
C ALA A 5 -5.35 -23.71 -3.95
N LEU A 6 -4.56 -23.32 -2.95
CA LEU A 6 -3.69 -22.15 -3.04
C LEU A 6 -2.51 -22.46 -3.97
N LYS A 7 -2.13 -21.46 -4.78
CA LYS A 7 -0.94 -21.50 -5.64
C LYS A 7 0.13 -20.54 -5.12
N LYS A 8 1.38 -20.72 -5.54
CA LYS A 8 2.44 -19.73 -5.31
C LYS A 8 2.50 -18.77 -6.49
N PHE A 9 2.70 -17.49 -6.20
CA PHE A 9 3.03 -16.44 -7.16
C PHE A 9 4.16 -15.59 -6.59
N GLY A 10 5.37 -15.78 -7.12
CA GLY A 10 6.59 -15.27 -6.51
C GLY A 10 6.75 -15.78 -5.07
N ASN A 11 6.92 -14.84 -4.12
CA ASN A 11 7.03 -15.13 -2.69
C ASN A 11 5.67 -15.21 -1.97
N SER A 12 4.55 -15.01 -2.67
CA SER A 12 3.21 -14.94 -2.09
C SER A 12 2.37 -16.18 -2.44
N ARG A 13 1.33 -16.44 -1.64
CA ARG A 13 0.28 -17.43 -1.96
C ARG A 13 -0.91 -16.72 -2.56
N CYS A 14 -1.49 -17.30 -3.62
CA CYS A 14 -2.65 -16.78 -4.31
C CYS A 14 -3.77 -17.81 -4.36
N LEU A 15 -5.00 -17.34 -4.30
CA LEU A 15 -6.20 -18.15 -4.53
C LEU A 15 -6.71 -17.85 -5.94
N PRO A 16 -6.69 -18.80 -6.88
CA PRO A 16 -7.23 -18.56 -8.22
C PRO A 16 -8.76 -18.38 -8.16
N LEU A 17 -9.20 -17.23 -8.66
CA LEU A 17 -10.62 -16.89 -8.82
C LEU A 17 -11.05 -17.19 -10.26
N ASP A 18 -12.16 -17.90 -10.43
CA ASP A 18 -12.76 -18.12 -11.74
C ASP A 18 -13.59 -16.90 -12.16
N LYS A 19 -13.87 -16.79 -13.48
CA LYS A 19 -14.66 -15.68 -14.06
C LYS A 19 -15.97 -15.42 -13.31
N THR A 20 -16.69 -16.47 -12.92
CA THR A 20 -17.96 -16.34 -12.19
C THR A 20 -17.81 -15.64 -10.84
N LEU A 21 -16.73 -15.91 -10.09
CA LEU A 21 -16.49 -15.23 -8.81
C LEU A 21 -16.05 -13.79 -9.01
N GLN A 22 -15.33 -13.51 -10.08
CA GLN A 22 -14.90 -12.16 -10.44
C GLN A 22 -16.11 -11.29 -10.81
N GLU A 23 -17.07 -11.84 -11.57
CA GLU A 23 -18.34 -11.19 -11.89
C GLU A 23 -19.19 -10.94 -10.63
N ILE A 24 -19.31 -11.95 -9.75
CA ILE A 24 -20.04 -11.81 -8.48
C ILE A 24 -19.43 -10.72 -7.59
N LEU A 25 -18.10 -10.62 -7.55
CA LEU A 25 -17.40 -9.62 -6.74
C LEU A 25 -17.33 -8.24 -7.40
N GLY A 26 -17.67 -8.12 -8.69
CA GLY A 26 -17.63 -6.85 -9.43
C GLY A 26 -16.26 -6.17 -9.37
N ILE A 27 -15.20 -6.98 -9.48
CA ILE A 27 -13.79 -6.59 -9.41
C ILE A 27 -13.33 -6.29 -10.84
N ASP A 28 -13.01 -5.02 -11.13
CA ASP A 28 -12.39 -4.61 -12.38
C ASP A 28 -10.89 -4.98 -12.39
N TYR A 29 -10.39 -5.53 -13.50
CA TYR A 29 -9.13 -6.29 -13.53
C TYR A 29 -7.89 -5.47 -13.18
N ASP A 30 -7.89 -4.17 -13.45
CA ASP A 30 -6.66 -3.40 -13.42
C ASP A 30 -6.31 -2.85 -12.03
N ASN A 31 -7.27 -2.64 -11.13
CA ASN A 31 -7.00 -1.98 -9.84
C ASN A 31 -7.96 -2.34 -8.70
N ALA A 32 -8.70 -3.44 -8.80
CA ALA A 32 -9.62 -3.80 -7.74
C ALA A 32 -8.90 -4.11 -6.42
N ARG A 33 -9.33 -3.42 -5.37
CA ARG A 33 -8.90 -3.66 -3.99
C ARG A 33 -10.00 -4.43 -3.26
N VAL A 34 -9.57 -5.38 -2.44
CA VAL A 34 -10.46 -6.20 -1.60
C VAL A 34 -9.95 -6.21 -0.18
N ASN A 35 -10.89 -6.19 0.76
CA ASN A 35 -10.60 -6.37 2.17
C ASN A 35 -10.69 -7.87 2.48
N ILE A 36 -9.66 -8.38 3.16
CA ILE A 36 -9.59 -9.79 3.57
C ILE A 36 -9.72 -9.83 5.08
N ILE A 37 -10.78 -10.47 5.58
CA ILE A 37 -11.08 -10.58 7.00
C ILE A 37 -11.17 -12.06 7.39
N ILE A 38 -10.56 -12.43 8.51
CA ILE A 38 -10.66 -13.79 9.05
C ILE A 38 -11.67 -13.77 10.20
N GLN A 39 -12.81 -14.45 10.02
CA GLN A 39 -13.86 -14.56 11.04
C GLN A 39 -14.36 -16.00 11.11
N ASN A 40 -14.54 -16.54 12.33
CA ASN A 40 -15.09 -17.88 12.55
C ASN A 40 -14.41 -18.98 11.72
N ASN A 41 -13.07 -18.93 11.63
CA ASN A 41 -12.26 -19.85 10.83
C ASN A 41 -12.60 -19.84 9.32
N LYS A 42 -13.20 -18.76 8.82
CA LYS A 42 -13.48 -18.50 7.42
C LYS A 42 -12.76 -17.23 6.97
N LEU A 43 -12.25 -17.28 5.75
CA LEU A 43 -11.70 -16.11 5.07
C LEU A 43 -12.82 -15.44 4.28
N VAL A 44 -13.19 -14.24 4.70
CA VAL A 44 -14.23 -13.41 4.08
C VAL A 44 -13.53 -12.36 3.22
N ILE A 45 -13.95 -12.26 1.95
CA ILE A 45 -13.41 -11.31 0.99
C ILE A 45 -14.53 -10.33 0.67
N GLU A 46 -14.31 -9.06 0.97
CA GLU A 46 -15.26 -7.98 0.73
C GLU A 46 -14.66 -6.99 -0.27
N LYS A 47 -15.50 -6.41 -1.11
CA LYS A 47 -15.07 -5.33 -2.01
C LYS A 47 -14.71 -4.12 -1.17
N SER A 48 -13.48 -3.60 -1.32
CA SER A 48 -13.10 -2.36 -0.64
C SER A 48 -13.89 -1.20 -1.25
N SER A 49 -14.77 -0.58 -0.48
CA SER A 49 -15.57 0.58 -0.91
C SER A 49 -14.82 1.91 -0.82
N GLU A 50 -13.61 1.90 -0.28
CA GLU A 50 -12.86 3.12 0.03
C GLU A 50 -11.93 3.49 -1.12
N PHE A 51 -12.50 4.23 -2.07
CA PHE A 51 -11.75 5.33 -2.65
C PHE A 51 -11.65 6.42 -1.58
N GLU A 52 -10.72 6.28 -0.63
CA GLU A 52 -10.02 7.49 -0.22
C GLU A 52 -9.12 7.82 -1.42
N GLU A 53 -9.63 8.67 -2.33
CA GLU A 53 -8.72 9.33 -3.26
C GLU A 53 -7.58 9.90 -2.41
N PRO A 54 -6.31 9.61 -2.76
CA PRO A 54 -5.20 10.22 -2.05
C PRO A 54 -5.49 11.72 -2.05
N THR A 55 -5.56 12.33 -0.88
CA THR A 55 -5.93 13.75 -0.74
C THR A 55 -5.03 14.54 -1.68
N ARG A 56 -5.59 14.95 -2.83
CA ARG A 56 -4.82 15.66 -3.84
C ARG A 56 -4.69 17.07 -3.31
N PHE A 57 -3.51 17.37 -2.76
CA PHE A 57 -3.17 18.73 -2.39
C PHE A 57 -2.94 19.52 -3.68
N LEU A 58 -3.96 20.27 -4.09
CA LEU A 58 -3.82 21.29 -5.13
C LEU A 58 -3.07 22.46 -4.49
N LEU A 59 -1.79 22.57 -4.82
CA LEU A 59 -0.98 23.74 -4.47
C LEU A 59 -1.30 24.83 -5.50
N ASN A 60 -1.56 26.05 -5.03
CA ASN A 60 -1.57 27.22 -5.90
C ASN A 60 -0.13 27.63 -6.29
N ASP A 61 0.03 28.54 -7.24
CA ASP A 61 1.34 28.89 -7.80
C ASP A 61 2.35 29.31 -6.70
N GLU A 62 1.91 30.11 -5.72
CA GLU A 62 2.76 30.56 -4.62
C GLU A 62 3.19 29.39 -3.70
N GLN A 63 2.28 28.46 -3.39
CA GLN A 63 2.59 27.26 -2.61
C GLN A 63 3.48 26.30 -3.38
N TRP A 64 3.33 26.21 -4.70
CA TRP A 64 4.18 25.39 -5.57
C TRP A 64 5.61 25.91 -5.59
N GLU A 65 5.80 27.23 -5.69
CA GLU A 65 7.12 27.86 -5.60
C GLU A 65 7.78 27.60 -4.23
N GLN A 66 7.04 27.74 -3.14
CA GLN A 66 7.56 27.45 -1.80
C GLN A 66 7.93 25.97 -1.62
N PHE A 67 7.13 25.06 -2.18
CA PHE A 67 7.40 23.63 -2.16
C PHE A 67 8.69 23.29 -2.93
N ASN A 68 8.84 23.80 -4.14
CA ASN A 68 10.06 23.60 -4.94
C ASN A 68 11.30 24.14 -4.22
N LYS A 69 11.19 25.34 -3.64
CA LYS A 69 12.27 25.94 -2.85
C LYS A 69 12.64 25.10 -1.62
N ALA A 70 11.66 24.45 -0.99
CA ALA A 70 11.90 23.55 0.14
C ALA A 70 12.61 22.26 -0.28
N LEU A 71 12.33 21.72 -1.47
CA LEU A 71 13.03 20.54 -2.02
C LEU A 71 14.49 20.83 -2.39
N GLU A 72 14.78 22.03 -2.89
CA GLU A 72 16.15 22.45 -3.22
C GLU A 72 16.97 22.81 -1.97
N THR A 73 16.30 23.11 -0.86
CA THR A 73 16.99 23.43 0.40
C THR A 73 17.55 22.17 1.00
N LYS A 74 18.84 22.20 1.41
CA LYS A 74 19.45 21.08 2.13
C LYS A 74 18.60 20.74 3.36
N PRO A 75 18.29 19.45 3.60
CA PRO A 75 17.47 19.05 4.73
C PRO A 75 18.09 19.61 6.00
N LYS A 76 17.27 20.29 6.81
CA LYS A 76 17.73 20.79 8.11
C LYS A 76 18.16 19.58 8.92
N SER A 77 19.47 19.46 9.15
CA SER A 77 20.05 18.45 10.01
C SER A 77 19.46 18.61 11.41
N LEU A 78 18.49 17.78 11.76
CA LEU A 78 18.02 17.66 13.13
C LEU A 78 19.17 17.04 13.93
N SER A 79 19.63 17.73 14.98
CA SER A 79 20.76 17.34 15.83
C SER A 79 20.67 15.89 16.31
N ASN A 80 19.44 15.39 16.48
CA ASN A 80 19.14 14.06 17.00
C ASN A 80 19.24 12.93 15.97
N ILE A 81 19.25 13.24 14.66
CA ILE A 81 19.33 12.24 13.58
C ILE A 81 20.78 11.98 13.15
N LYS A 82 21.70 12.92 13.44
CA LYS A 82 23.13 12.73 13.15
C LYS A 82 23.69 11.44 13.73
N LYS A 83 23.35 11.13 14.99
CA LYS A 83 23.74 9.87 15.64
C LYS A 83 23.26 8.63 14.88
N LEU A 84 22.04 8.66 14.35
CA LEU A 84 21.45 7.55 13.58
C LEU A 84 22.09 7.34 12.20
N LEU A 85 22.70 8.39 11.63
CA LEU A 85 23.32 8.34 10.30
C LEU A 85 24.83 8.11 10.36
N GLU A 86 25.48 8.49 11.46
CA GLU A 86 26.94 8.47 11.61
C GLU A 86 27.44 7.33 12.51
N GLU A 87 26.62 6.79 13.43
CA GLU A 87 27.01 5.65 14.26
C GLU A 87 26.60 4.33 13.58
N PRO A 88 27.50 3.34 13.47
CA PRO A 88 27.15 2.02 12.96
C PRO A 88 26.07 1.41 13.86
N GLY A 89 25.06 0.81 13.23
CA GLY A 89 23.96 0.19 13.93
C GLY A 89 24.42 -1.06 14.67
N VAL A 90 23.68 -1.47 15.70
CA VAL A 90 23.88 -2.74 16.43
C VAL A 90 23.78 -3.98 15.53
N PHE A 91 23.41 -3.81 14.26
CA PHE A 91 23.27 -4.84 13.24
C PHE A 91 24.32 -4.74 12.11
N ASP A 92 25.31 -3.85 12.23
CA ASP A 92 26.44 -3.75 11.29
C ASP A 92 27.61 -4.71 11.63
N GLU A 93 27.41 -5.64 12.56
CA GLU A 93 28.27 -6.83 12.80
C GLU A 93 27.64 -8.11 12.24
#